data_AF-A0AAP8Z2L6-F1
#
_entry.id   AF-A0AAP8Z2L6-F1
#
_cell.length_a   1.000
_cell.length_b   1.000
_cell.length_c   1.000
_cell.angle_alpha   90.00
_cell.angle_beta   90.00
_cell.angle_gamma   90.00
#
_symmetry.space_group_name_H-M   'P 1'
#
loop_
_entity.id
_entity.type
_entity.pdbx_description
1 polymer ?
#
loop_
_entity_poly.entity_id
_entity_poly.type
_entity_poly.pdbx_seq_one_letter_code
_entity_poly.pdbx_strand_id
1 'polypeptide(L)'
;MTQTSSLTDTKNQNLTLTTIISEHHAWRTLSGLQTNNYYVYRNAIHSGCHLQRTLFELRHPEVMICDLSNLEPAFNCMSDSQIVKTWHQINSAIDQSKLKDIRKILGDGLTPEIAISGPCKQKLFEFKTQLINKILPTSAKQKHPATTHPTIRGISKNRLLINTNDSTINFHNRFCAFYSAYISHEHWDNCLTLNTRYIYEDHPIWHKIKTLSKNKLFLLSAGLPLALGYLAATGDEKIFFSEIHRQNDASLLTRDSEFLDIFPHSEITNEPWLIIDKSYTGGSLRQAANMIRKKLGYDADIKTLALFPKTFSAFMSADYAVYGGKLFEVRLYASRLNRETWHTQLIAENSI
;
A
#
# COMPACT_ATOMS: atom_id res chain seq x y z
N MET A 1 45.88 -24.53 -11.11
CA MET A 1 45.62 -24.82 -9.68
C MET A 1 44.47 -23.95 -9.24
N THR A 2 43.29 -24.55 -9.19
CA THR A 2 42.00 -23.94 -8.87
C THR A 2 41.88 -23.79 -7.36
N GLN A 3 41.73 -22.56 -6.87
CA GLN A 3 41.27 -22.29 -5.51
C GLN A 3 39.74 -22.33 -5.50
N THR A 4 39.21 -23.36 -4.87
CA THR A 4 37.80 -23.50 -4.49
C THR A 4 37.50 -22.57 -3.33
N SER A 5 36.65 -21.56 -3.57
CA SER A 5 36.06 -20.77 -2.50
C SER A 5 35.02 -21.60 -1.75
N SER A 6 35.27 -21.80 -0.46
CA SER A 6 34.36 -22.37 0.51
C SER A 6 33.07 -21.54 0.63
N LEU A 7 31.97 -22.07 0.10
CA LEU A 7 30.62 -21.67 0.48
C LEU A 7 30.35 -22.19 1.90
N THR A 8 30.48 -21.31 2.88
CA THR A 8 30.11 -21.58 4.27
C THR A 8 28.60 -21.53 4.48
N ASP A 9 28.10 -22.61 5.09
CA ASP A 9 26.99 -22.68 6.05
C ASP A 9 25.58 -22.24 5.60
N THR A 10 24.91 -23.10 4.82
CA THR A 10 23.46 -23.34 4.97
C THR A 10 23.22 -24.43 6.02
N LYS A 11 23.45 -24.10 7.30
CA LYS A 11 23.08 -24.97 8.42
C LYS A 11 21.56 -25.00 8.60
N ASN A 12 21.01 -26.22 8.58
CA ASN A 12 19.70 -26.65 9.06
C ASN A 12 18.47 -26.05 8.38
N GLN A 13 18.24 -26.39 7.10
CA GLN A 13 16.86 -26.64 6.66
C GLN A 13 16.54 -28.09 7.05
N ASN A 14 15.62 -28.27 8.00
CA ASN A 14 15.17 -29.59 8.44
C ASN A 14 14.70 -30.41 7.23
N LEU A 15 15.52 -31.36 6.79
CA LEU A 15 15.16 -32.35 5.78
C LEU A 15 14.14 -33.30 6.42
N THR A 16 12.86 -32.96 6.34
CA THR A 16 11.78 -33.86 6.73
C THR A 16 11.64 -34.96 5.69
N LEU A 17 11.75 -36.22 6.14
CA LEU A 17 11.38 -37.39 5.33
C LEU A 17 9.92 -37.24 4.91
N THR A 18 9.67 -37.26 3.61
CA THR A 18 8.33 -37.13 3.03
C THR A 18 8.03 -38.39 2.23
N THR A 19 6.99 -39.13 2.64
CA THR A 19 6.56 -40.35 1.94
C THR A 19 5.75 -39.97 0.71
N ILE A 20 6.24 -40.34 -0.47
CA ILE A 20 5.54 -40.17 -1.75
C ILE A 20 4.46 -41.22 -1.89
N ILE A 21 3.24 -40.75 -2.14
CA ILE A 21 2.11 -41.56 -2.60
C ILE A 21 1.96 -41.24 -4.09
N SER A 22 2.30 -42.19 -4.96
CA SER A 22 2.12 -42.10 -6.41
C SER A 22 1.50 -43.40 -6.91
N GLU A 23 0.53 -43.32 -7.82
CA GLU A 23 -0.09 -44.51 -8.44
C GLU A 23 0.90 -45.30 -9.34
N HIS A 24 2.01 -44.69 -9.75
CA HIS A 24 2.96 -45.26 -10.71
C HIS A 24 4.28 -45.77 -10.08
N HIS A 25 4.49 -45.59 -8.78
CA HIS A 25 5.67 -46.05 -8.07
C HIS A 25 5.29 -46.63 -6.69
N ALA A 26 5.94 -47.72 -6.27
CA ALA A 26 5.78 -48.26 -4.91
C ALA A 26 6.06 -47.17 -3.84
N TRP A 27 5.50 -47.31 -2.63
CA TRP A 27 5.68 -46.35 -1.53
C TRP A 27 7.17 -46.09 -1.28
N ARG A 28 7.64 -44.88 -1.60
CA ARG A 28 9.03 -44.45 -1.37
C ARG A 28 9.06 -43.34 -0.34
N THR A 29 9.98 -43.47 0.61
CA THR A 29 10.31 -42.38 1.53
C THR A 29 11.52 -41.65 0.96
N LEU A 30 11.35 -40.38 0.57
CA LEU A 30 12.45 -39.54 0.08
C LEU A 30 12.65 -38.36 1.06
N SER A 31 13.87 -37.83 1.10
CA SER A 31 14.12 -36.53 1.73
C SER A 31 13.47 -35.43 0.87
N GLY A 32 12.77 -34.50 1.51
CA GLY A 32 12.14 -33.37 0.83
C GLY A 32 12.49 -32.04 1.48
N LEU A 33 12.25 -30.97 0.73
CA LEU A 33 12.34 -29.60 1.22
C LEU A 33 10.94 -29.08 1.53
N GLN A 34 10.68 -28.75 2.79
CA GLN A 34 9.49 -28.00 3.18
C GLN A 34 9.85 -26.52 3.31
N THR A 35 9.23 -25.68 2.50
CA THR A 35 9.46 -24.23 2.51
C THR A 35 8.17 -23.47 2.29
N ASN A 36 8.02 -22.31 2.94
CA ASN A 36 7.00 -21.31 2.65
C ASN A 36 7.58 -20.12 1.85
N ASN A 37 8.85 -20.19 1.45
CA ASN A 37 9.53 -19.16 0.66
C ASN A 37 9.43 -19.49 -0.84
N TYR A 38 8.81 -18.58 -1.60
CA TYR A 38 8.58 -18.73 -3.03
C TYR A 38 9.87 -18.91 -3.86
N TYR A 39 10.93 -18.17 -3.56
CA TYR A 39 12.20 -18.27 -4.30
C TYR A 39 12.92 -19.59 -4.02
N VAL A 40 12.88 -20.05 -2.76
CA VAL A 40 13.40 -21.38 -2.41
C VAL A 40 12.62 -22.46 -3.14
N TYR A 41 11.28 -22.33 -3.20
CA TYR A 41 10.43 -23.23 -3.98
C TYR A 41 10.78 -23.21 -5.48
N ARG A 42 10.85 -22.03 -6.13
CA ARG A 42 11.19 -21.90 -7.55
C ARG A 42 12.56 -22.50 -7.85
N ASN A 43 13.58 -22.19 -7.05
CA ASN A 43 14.93 -22.74 -7.25
C ASN A 43 14.96 -24.26 -7.09
N ALA A 44 14.20 -24.81 -6.13
CA ALA A 44 14.10 -26.25 -5.95
C ALA A 44 13.43 -26.94 -7.16
N ILE A 45 12.36 -26.37 -7.71
CA ILE A 45 11.73 -26.86 -8.96
C ILE A 45 12.71 -26.81 -10.13
N HIS A 46 13.44 -25.70 -10.32
CA HIS A 46 14.46 -25.61 -11.37
C HIS A 46 15.60 -26.62 -11.18
N SER A 47 15.88 -26.99 -9.93
CA SER A 47 16.88 -28.01 -9.56
C SER A 47 16.34 -29.45 -9.64
N GLY A 48 15.12 -29.65 -10.17
CA GLY A 48 14.54 -30.99 -10.40
C GLY A 48 13.70 -31.54 -9.25
N CYS A 49 13.38 -30.76 -8.22
CA CYS A 49 12.41 -31.19 -7.20
C CYS A 49 10.98 -31.21 -7.76
N HIS A 50 10.13 -32.07 -7.21
CA HIS A 50 8.71 -32.18 -7.58
C HIS A 50 7.81 -31.76 -6.41
N LEU A 51 6.72 -31.07 -6.72
CA LEU A 51 5.73 -30.67 -5.73
C LEU A 51 4.95 -31.89 -5.23
N GLN A 52 4.91 -32.07 -3.91
CA GLN A 52 4.26 -33.22 -3.29
C GLN A 52 3.01 -32.88 -2.47
N ARG A 53 2.99 -31.73 -1.79
CA ARG A 53 1.80 -31.23 -1.10
C ARG A 53 1.81 -29.71 -1.09
N THR A 54 0.62 -29.12 -1.07
CA THR A 54 0.44 -27.68 -0.83
C THR A 54 -0.52 -27.50 0.34
N LEU A 55 -0.18 -26.63 1.29
CA LEU A 55 -1.09 -26.17 2.33
C LEU A 55 -1.53 -24.76 1.97
N PHE A 56 -2.85 -24.55 1.85
CA PHE A 56 -3.42 -23.23 1.63
C PHE A 56 -4.16 -22.78 2.88
N GLU A 57 -3.89 -21.54 3.31
CA GLU A 57 -4.69 -20.86 4.31
C GLU A 57 -5.47 -19.74 3.63
N LEU A 58 -6.80 -19.87 3.62
CA LEU A 58 -7.69 -18.86 3.05
C LEU A 58 -8.22 -17.96 4.17
N ARG A 59 -7.84 -16.69 4.12
CA ARG A 59 -8.39 -15.68 5.04
C ARG A 59 -9.82 -15.32 4.66
N HIS A 60 -10.65 -15.06 5.67
CA HIS A 60 -11.96 -14.47 5.46
C HIS A 60 -11.83 -13.10 4.79
N PRO A 61 -12.79 -12.70 3.94
CA PRO A 61 -12.81 -11.35 3.37
C PRO A 61 -12.89 -10.28 4.46
N GLU A 62 -12.40 -9.10 4.10
CA GLU A 62 -12.35 -7.92 4.95
C GLU A 62 -13.04 -6.77 4.24
N VAL A 63 -13.78 -5.95 4.98
CA VAL A 63 -14.42 -4.73 4.49
C VAL A 63 -14.10 -3.59 5.45
N MET A 64 -13.49 -2.53 4.92
CA MET A 64 -13.29 -1.26 5.63
C MET A 64 -14.64 -0.56 5.80
N ILE A 65 -14.93 -0.08 7.00
CA ILE A 65 -16.12 0.73 7.31
C ILE A 65 -15.75 2.21 7.36
N CYS A 66 -14.63 2.53 8.01
CA CYS A 66 -14.14 3.90 8.15
C CYS A 66 -12.61 3.91 8.24
N ASP A 67 -11.97 4.82 7.52
CA ASP A 67 -10.52 5.04 7.54
C ASP A 67 -10.26 6.54 7.74
N LEU A 68 -9.79 6.93 8.93
CA LEU A 68 -9.50 8.34 9.23
C LEU A 68 -8.30 8.87 8.44
N SER A 69 -7.35 7.99 8.07
CA SER A 69 -6.16 8.40 7.34
C SER A 69 -6.48 8.78 5.89
N ASN A 70 -7.51 8.16 5.29
CA ASN A 70 -8.04 8.46 3.96
C ASN A 70 -9.56 8.27 3.91
N LEU A 71 -10.31 9.32 4.26
CA LEU A 71 -11.75 9.23 4.45
C LEU A 71 -12.50 8.83 3.17
N GLU A 72 -13.45 7.90 3.33
CA GLU A 72 -14.34 7.50 2.23
C GLU A 72 -15.32 8.62 1.87
N PRO A 73 -15.88 8.62 0.64
CA PRO A 73 -16.85 9.63 0.19
C PRO A 73 -18.06 9.85 1.11
N ALA A 74 -18.45 8.84 1.90
CA ALA A 74 -19.54 8.99 2.86
C ALA A 74 -19.23 9.95 4.03
N PHE A 75 -17.94 10.23 4.28
CA PHE A 75 -17.46 11.02 5.42
C PHE A 75 -16.64 12.24 4.99
N ASN A 76 -16.27 12.34 3.71
CA ASN A 76 -15.22 13.26 3.26
C ASN A 76 -15.60 14.76 3.29
N CYS A 77 -16.90 15.08 3.37
CA CYS A 77 -17.41 16.46 3.45
C CYS A 77 -17.78 16.88 4.88
N MET A 78 -17.55 16.02 5.88
CA MET A 78 -17.85 16.32 7.28
C MET A 78 -16.82 17.28 7.88
N SER A 79 -17.25 18.09 8.85
CA SER A 79 -16.31 18.86 9.68
C SER A 79 -15.48 17.93 10.58
N ASP A 80 -14.33 18.43 11.04
CA ASP A 80 -13.39 17.66 11.86
C ASP A 80 -14.06 17.06 13.13
N SER A 81 -14.93 17.83 13.79
CA SER A 81 -15.68 17.36 14.96
C SER A 81 -16.73 16.29 14.62
N GLN A 82 -17.37 16.40 13.45
CA GLN A 82 -18.31 15.40 12.95
C GLN A 82 -17.60 14.10 12.59
N ILE A 83 -16.42 14.16 11.94
CA ILE A 83 -15.61 12.99 11.61
C ILE A 83 -15.27 12.20 12.88
N VAL A 84 -14.71 12.88 13.89
CA VAL A 84 -14.32 12.22 15.15
C VAL A 84 -15.53 11.63 15.86
N LYS A 85 -16.64 12.37 15.94
CA LYS A 85 -17.89 11.88 16.54
C LYS A 85 -18.43 10.65 15.83
N THR A 86 -18.51 10.68 14.50
CA THR A 86 -19.00 9.57 13.68
C THR A 86 -18.09 8.35 13.81
N TRP A 87 -16.77 8.53 13.85
CA TRP A 87 -15.82 7.45 14.09
C TRP A 87 -16.09 6.74 15.43
N HIS A 88 -16.25 7.50 16.52
CA HIS A 88 -16.59 6.93 17.83
C HIS A 88 -17.94 6.19 17.81
N GLN A 89 -18.95 6.76 17.16
CA GLN A 89 -20.28 6.13 17.02
C GLN A 89 -20.21 4.81 16.25
N ILE A 90 -19.46 4.75 15.15
CA ILE A 90 -19.24 3.52 14.38
C ILE A 90 -18.54 2.48 15.27
N ASN A 91 -17.47 2.89 15.94
CA ASN A 91 -16.68 2.01 16.79
C ASN A 91 -17.54 1.38 17.90
N SER A 92 -18.29 2.21 18.64
CA SER A 92 -19.20 1.75 19.69
C SER A 92 -20.33 0.86 19.15
N ALA A 93 -20.90 1.19 17.99
CA ALA A 93 -21.99 0.40 17.42
C ALA A 93 -21.54 -1.00 16.98
N ILE A 94 -20.31 -1.14 16.47
CA ILE A 94 -19.73 -2.44 16.13
C ILE A 94 -19.43 -3.24 17.40
N ASP A 95 -18.82 -2.62 18.41
CA ASP A 95 -18.48 -3.28 19.67
C ASP A 95 -19.75 -3.78 20.40
N GLN A 96 -20.89 -3.10 20.21
CA GLN A 96 -22.20 -3.51 20.74
C GLN A 96 -22.93 -4.54 19.86
N SER A 97 -22.52 -4.72 18.61
CA SER A 97 -23.20 -5.63 17.68
C SER A 97 -22.91 -7.09 18.02
N LYS A 98 -23.96 -7.88 18.30
CA LYS A 98 -23.85 -9.31 18.60
C LYS A 98 -24.08 -10.16 17.34
N LEU A 99 -23.25 -10.00 16.33
CA LEU A 99 -23.30 -10.85 15.13
C LEU A 99 -22.38 -12.06 15.32
N LYS A 100 -22.92 -13.27 15.11
CA LYS A 100 -22.15 -14.53 15.31
C LYS A 100 -20.96 -14.66 14.34
N ASP A 101 -21.12 -14.20 13.10
CA ASP A 101 -20.20 -14.52 12.00
C ASP A 101 -19.46 -13.29 11.45
N ILE A 102 -19.76 -12.07 11.94
CA ILE A 102 -19.07 -10.84 11.55
C ILE A 102 -18.32 -10.34 12.77
N ARG A 103 -17.03 -10.08 12.61
CA ARG A 103 -16.14 -9.61 13.68
C ARG A 103 -15.43 -8.35 13.25
N LYS A 104 -15.24 -7.45 14.21
CA LYS A 104 -14.28 -6.35 14.08
C LYS A 104 -12.87 -6.93 13.95
N ILE A 105 -12.09 -6.40 13.01
CA ILE A 105 -10.69 -6.75 12.87
C ILE A 105 -9.92 -6.02 13.99
N LEU A 106 -9.05 -6.75 14.68
CA LEU A 106 -8.22 -6.25 15.77
C LEU A 106 -6.75 -6.52 15.44
N GLY A 107 -5.85 -5.69 15.95
CA GLY A 107 -4.41 -5.79 15.72
C GLY A 107 -3.72 -4.44 15.59
N ASP A 108 -2.42 -4.48 15.36
CA ASP A 108 -1.60 -3.28 15.18
C ASP A 108 -1.93 -2.55 13.87
N GLY A 109 -1.85 -1.22 13.91
CA GLY A 109 -2.11 -0.38 12.72
C GLY A 109 -3.57 -0.20 12.35
N LEU A 110 -4.49 -0.63 13.21
CA LEU A 110 -5.93 -0.39 13.03
C LEU A 110 -6.44 0.81 13.83
N THR A 111 -5.60 1.54 14.55
CA THR A 111 -6.07 2.72 15.31
C THR A 111 -6.84 3.77 14.48
N PRO A 112 -6.44 4.09 13.22
CA PRO A 112 -7.24 4.98 12.38
C PRO A 112 -8.31 4.25 11.55
N GLU A 113 -8.41 2.93 11.63
CA GLU A 113 -9.25 2.10 10.77
C GLU A 113 -10.31 1.33 11.55
N ILE A 114 -11.51 1.27 11.00
CA ILE A 114 -12.55 0.37 11.48
C ILE A 114 -12.89 -0.56 10.35
N ALA A 115 -12.48 -1.81 10.47
CA ALA A 115 -12.74 -2.86 9.49
C ALA A 115 -13.40 -4.08 10.13
N ILE A 116 -14.13 -4.83 9.30
CA ILE A 116 -14.82 -6.06 9.69
C ILE A 116 -14.41 -7.22 8.79
N SER A 117 -14.43 -8.43 9.34
CA SER A 117 -14.22 -9.68 8.62
C SER A 117 -15.37 -10.65 8.89
N GLY A 118 -15.61 -11.57 7.95
CA GLY A 118 -16.69 -12.54 8.04
C GLY A 118 -16.75 -13.48 6.83
N PRO A 119 -17.78 -14.32 6.71
CA PRO A 119 -17.79 -15.45 5.79
C PRO A 119 -17.79 -15.07 4.31
N CYS A 120 -18.41 -13.94 3.93
CA CYS A 120 -18.46 -13.50 2.53
C CYS A 120 -18.59 -11.98 2.41
N LYS A 121 -18.12 -11.41 1.28
CA LYS A 121 -18.16 -9.95 1.03
C LYS A 121 -19.58 -9.38 1.04
N GLN A 122 -20.55 -10.10 0.48
CA GLN A 122 -21.93 -9.61 0.38
C GLN A 122 -22.52 -9.28 1.76
N LYS A 123 -22.44 -10.23 2.72
CA LYS A 123 -22.91 -10.00 4.10
C LYS A 123 -22.19 -8.83 4.77
N LEU A 124 -20.88 -8.68 4.54
CA LEU A 124 -20.10 -7.56 5.09
C LEU A 124 -20.56 -6.20 4.52
N PHE A 125 -20.87 -6.13 3.22
CA PHE A 125 -21.39 -4.91 2.60
C PHE A 125 -22.81 -4.56 3.05
N GLU A 126 -23.69 -5.55 3.19
CA GLU A 126 -25.04 -5.38 3.73
C GLU A 126 -24.97 -4.81 5.15
N PHE A 127 -24.12 -5.39 6.01
CA PHE A 127 -23.90 -4.88 7.37
C PHE A 127 -23.31 -3.47 7.38
N LYS A 128 -22.25 -3.20 6.59
CA LYS A 128 -21.66 -1.86 6.46
C LYS A 128 -22.73 -0.83 6.06
N THR A 129 -23.57 -1.16 5.08
CA THR A 129 -24.63 -0.27 4.60
C THR A 129 -25.67 0.01 5.67
N GLN A 130 -26.15 -1.02 6.38
CA GLN A 130 -27.10 -0.87 7.49
C GLN A 130 -26.51 -0.03 8.63
N LEU A 131 -25.26 -0.28 9.01
CA LEU A 131 -24.56 0.45 10.06
C LEU A 131 -24.41 1.93 9.69
N ILE A 132 -23.94 2.23 8.48
CA ILE A 132 -23.77 3.61 8.01
C ILE A 132 -25.13 4.31 7.91
N ASN A 133 -26.18 3.64 7.42
CA ASN A 133 -27.54 4.20 7.37
C ASN A 133 -28.08 4.54 8.76
N LYS A 134 -27.78 3.73 9.77
CA LYS A 134 -28.18 3.97 11.17
C LYS A 134 -27.47 5.18 11.77
N ILE A 135 -26.18 5.37 11.46
CA ILE A 135 -25.34 6.42 12.05
C ILE A 135 -25.46 7.75 11.29
N LEU A 136 -25.64 7.68 9.97
CA LEU A 136 -25.80 8.84 9.09
C LEU A 136 -27.19 8.80 8.44
N PRO A 137 -28.22 9.41 9.06
CA PRO A 137 -29.53 9.53 8.46
C PRO A 137 -29.47 10.24 7.10
N THR A 138 -30.39 9.88 6.20
CA THR A 138 -30.42 10.25 4.78
C THR A 138 -30.29 11.76 4.49
N SER A 139 -30.68 12.63 5.43
CA SER A 139 -30.52 14.08 5.34
C SER A 139 -29.07 14.58 5.36
N ALA A 140 -28.14 13.79 5.92
CA ALA A 140 -26.70 14.06 5.86
C ALA A 140 -26.05 13.57 4.55
N LYS A 141 -26.70 12.65 3.83
CA LYS A 141 -26.20 12.03 2.59
C LYS A 141 -26.51 12.83 1.32
N GLN A 142 -27.49 13.74 1.38
CA GLN A 142 -27.99 14.51 0.23
C GLN A 142 -27.41 15.91 0.09
N LYS A 143 -26.39 16.31 0.88
CA LYS A 143 -25.63 17.52 0.55
C LYS A 143 -24.69 17.21 -0.61
N HIS A 144 -25.23 17.22 -1.83
CA HIS A 144 -24.46 17.65 -2.99
C HIS A 144 -23.75 18.96 -2.63
N PRO A 145 -22.52 19.18 -3.09
CA PRO A 145 -21.75 20.32 -2.65
C PRO A 145 -22.49 21.58 -3.07
N ALA A 146 -23.16 22.25 -2.11
CA ALA A 146 -23.28 23.69 -2.17
C ALA A 146 -21.90 24.21 -2.57
N THR A 147 -21.91 25.10 -3.55
CA THR A 147 -20.79 25.69 -4.31
C THR A 147 -19.74 26.44 -3.45
N THR A 148 -19.72 26.16 -2.15
CA THR A 148 -18.84 26.69 -1.10
C THR A 148 -18.65 25.63 0.01
N HIS A 149 -18.23 24.40 -0.32
CA HIS A 149 -17.98 23.35 0.68
C HIS A 149 -16.49 23.06 0.92
N PRO A 150 -16.13 22.68 2.17
CA PRO A 150 -14.79 22.63 2.72
C PRO A 150 -13.95 21.55 2.03
N THR A 151 -12.62 21.69 2.12
CA THR A 151 -11.62 20.71 1.63
C THR A 151 -12.11 19.27 1.67
N ILE A 152 -12.32 18.66 0.50
CA ILE A 152 -12.60 17.22 0.35
C ILE A 152 -11.58 16.45 1.19
N ARG A 153 -12.04 15.55 2.07
CA ARG A 153 -11.16 14.76 2.93
C ARG A 153 -10.93 13.38 2.32
N GLY A 154 -9.71 13.12 1.85
CA GLY A 154 -9.32 11.82 1.30
C GLY A 154 -9.37 11.78 -0.23
N ILE A 155 -8.70 10.79 -0.78
CA ILE A 155 -8.46 10.65 -2.22
C ILE A 155 -8.82 9.22 -2.63
N SER A 156 -9.85 9.08 -3.46
CA SER A 156 -10.32 7.76 -3.91
C SER A 156 -9.55 7.33 -5.15
N LYS A 157 -9.41 6.01 -5.36
CA LYS A 157 -8.91 5.42 -6.61
C LYS A 157 -10.08 4.98 -7.48
N ASN A 158 -10.74 5.92 -8.14
CA ASN A 158 -11.94 5.67 -8.96
C ASN A 158 -11.93 6.40 -10.32
N ARG A 159 -10.97 7.30 -10.57
CA ARG A 159 -10.84 8.02 -11.84
C ARG A 159 -10.31 7.04 -12.89
N LEU A 160 -11.01 6.93 -14.02
CA LEU A 160 -10.53 6.13 -15.14
C LEU A 160 -9.27 6.78 -15.74
N LEU A 161 -8.22 5.98 -15.94
CA LEU A 161 -6.97 6.44 -16.56
C LEU A 161 -7.24 7.03 -17.95
N ILE A 162 -8.10 6.39 -18.75
CA ILE A 162 -8.46 6.85 -20.09
C ILE A 162 -9.10 8.25 -20.14
N ASN A 163 -9.57 8.77 -19.01
CA ASN A 163 -10.15 10.12 -18.88
C ASN A 163 -9.11 11.15 -18.39
N THR A 164 -7.83 10.89 -18.61
CA THR A 164 -6.72 11.81 -18.30
C THR A 164 -6.16 12.45 -19.57
N ASN A 165 -5.20 13.35 -19.39
CA ASN A 165 -4.52 13.99 -20.52
C ASN A 165 -3.51 13.05 -21.18
N ASP A 166 -3.11 13.41 -22.41
CA ASP A 166 -2.17 12.60 -23.20
C ASP A 166 -0.82 12.41 -22.53
N SER A 167 -0.32 13.40 -21.77
CA SER A 167 0.95 13.27 -21.03
C SER A 167 0.86 12.13 -19.99
N THR A 168 -0.23 12.04 -19.23
CA THR A 168 -0.47 10.95 -18.28
C THR A 168 -0.55 9.59 -18.96
N ILE A 169 -1.27 9.48 -20.08
CA ILE A 169 -1.37 8.23 -20.87
C ILE A 169 -0.01 7.83 -21.43
N ASN A 170 0.73 8.78 -22.01
CA ASN A 170 2.04 8.52 -22.58
C ASN A 170 3.05 8.08 -21.53
N PHE A 171 3.04 8.71 -20.35
CA PHE A 171 3.87 8.30 -19.23
C PHE A 171 3.54 6.89 -18.74
N HIS A 172 2.25 6.56 -18.59
CA HIS A 172 1.81 5.20 -18.26
C HIS A 172 2.33 4.17 -19.28
N ASN A 173 2.15 4.43 -20.57
CA ASN A 173 2.54 3.49 -21.62
C ASN A 173 4.05 3.26 -21.65
N ARG A 174 4.85 4.33 -21.46
CA ARG A 174 6.32 4.24 -21.32
C ARG A 174 6.71 3.42 -20.10
N PHE A 175 6.06 3.65 -18.96
CA PHE A 175 6.29 2.87 -17.75
C PHE A 175 5.98 1.39 -17.98
N CYS A 176 4.81 1.05 -18.56
CA CYS A 176 4.43 -0.33 -18.80
C CYS A 176 5.37 -1.04 -19.78
N ALA A 177 5.83 -0.35 -20.83
CA ALA A 177 6.82 -0.88 -21.77
C ALA A 177 8.18 -1.17 -21.09
N PHE A 178 8.58 -0.33 -20.14
CA PHE A 178 9.78 -0.56 -19.33
C PHE A 178 9.58 -1.74 -18.36
N TYR A 179 8.47 -1.72 -17.62
CA TYR A 179 8.26 -2.62 -16.50
C TYR A 179 7.88 -4.04 -16.93
N SER A 180 7.32 -4.21 -18.14
CA SER A 180 6.97 -5.53 -18.68
C SER A 180 8.18 -6.48 -18.81
N ALA A 181 9.40 -5.94 -18.95
CA ALA A 181 10.63 -6.73 -18.99
C ALA A 181 10.95 -7.46 -17.67
N TYR A 182 10.33 -7.06 -16.56
CA TYR A 182 10.49 -7.69 -15.25
C TYR A 182 9.39 -8.70 -14.92
N ILE A 183 8.31 -8.74 -15.72
CA ILE A 183 7.10 -9.53 -15.48
C ILE A 183 7.05 -10.69 -16.45
N SER A 184 6.81 -11.90 -15.94
CA SER A 184 6.66 -13.10 -16.77
C SER A 184 5.51 -12.90 -17.76
N HIS A 185 5.76 -13.23 -19.03
CA HIS A 185 4.80 -12.99 -20.12
C HIS A 185 3.42 -13.60 -19.84
N GLU A 186 3.36 -14.79 -19.24
CA GLU A 186 2.11 -15.47 -18.86
C GLU A 186 1.27 -14.72 -17.81
N HIS A 187 1.87 -13.76 -17.11
CA HIS A 187 1.21 -12.96 -16.08
C HIS A 187 0.88 -11.53 -16.54
N TRP A 188 1.19 -11.15 -17.78
CA TRP A 188 0.96 -9.79 -18.27
C TRP A 188 -0.48 -9.33 -18.10
N ASP A 189 -1.47 -10.14 -18.51
CA ASP A 189 -2.89 -9.78 -18.43
C ASP A 189 -3.43 -9.67 -17.00
N ASN A 190 -2.77 -10.35 -16.05
CA ASN A 190 -3.17 -10.37 -14.64
C ASN A 190 -2.32 -9.45 -13.75
N CYS A 191 -1.27 -8.83 -14.30
CA CYS A 191 -0.41 -7.91 -13.58
C CYS A 191 -1.13 -6.58 -13.35
N LEU A 192 -1.49 -6.28 -12.10
CA LEU A 192 -2.24 -5.08 -11.75
C LEU A 192 -1.53 -3.78 -12.14
N THR A 193 -0.20 -3.77 -12.11
CA THR A 193 0.61 -2.60 -12.48
C THR A 193 0.52 -2.35 -13.98
N LEU A 194 0.69 -3.39 -14.81
CA LEU A 194 0.60 -3.28 -16.27
C LEU A 194 -0.82 -2.98 -16.74
N ASN A 195 -1.84 -3.44 -16.00
CA ASN A 195 -3.25 -3.25 -16.31
C ASN A 195 -3.92 -2.17 -15.45
N THR A 196 -3.24 -1.04 -15.25
CA THR A 196 -3.76 0.06 -14.43
C THR A 196 -4.95 0.74 -15.10
N ARG A 197 -6.17 0.44 -14.63
CA ARG A 197 -7.41 1.05 -15.14
C ARG A 197 -7.85 2.29 -14.37
N TYR A 198 -7.66 2.29 -13.05
CA TYR A 198 -8.14 3.33 -12.14
C TYR A 198 -6.99 3.99 -11.41
N ILE A 199 -7.00 5.31 -11.38
CA ILE A 199 -6.03 6.17 -10.70
C ILE A 199 -6.71 6.99 -9.61
N TYR A 200 -5.92 7.72 -8.83
CA TYR A 200 -6.45 8.59 -7.79
C TYR A 200 -7.11 9.84 -8.37
N GLU A 201 -8.16 10.30 -7.69
CA GLU A 201 -8.89 11.51 -8.02
C GLU A 201 -7.99 12.75 -7.99
N ASP A 202 -8.46 13.80 -8.68
CA ASP A 202 -7.93 15.13 -8.48
C ASP A 202 -8.20 15.58 -7.04
N HIS A 203 -7.19 16.17 -6.40
CA HIS A 203 -7.25 16.58 -5.01
C HIS A 203 -6.24 17.71 -4.75
N PRO A 204 -6.62 18.78 -4.01
CA PRO A 204 -5.72 19.92 -3.76
C PRO A 204 -4.38 19.57 -3.10
N ILE A 205 -4.36 18.45 -2.35
CA ILE A 205 -3.13 17.92 -1.73
C ILE A 205 -2.03 17.62 -2.75
N TRP A 206 -2.36 17.27 -4.00
CA TRP A 206 -1.35 16.99 -5.01
C TRP A 206 -0.51 18.23 -5.32
N HIS A 207 -1.15 19.41 -5.39
CA HIS A 207 -0.44 20.67 -5.55
C HIS A 207 0.39 21.03 -4.32
N LYS A 208 -0.08 20.70 -3.10
CA LYS A 208 0.73 20.87 -1.88
C LYS A 208 1.95 19.93 -1.87
N ILE A 209 1.80 18.70 -2.34
CA ILE A 209 2.92 17.75 -2.45
C ILE A 209 3.95 18.22 -3.50
N LYS A 210 3.48 18.80 -4.62
CA LYS A 210 4.34 19.30 -5.69
C LYS A 210 5.40 20.28 -5.20
N THR A 211 5.09 21.10 -4.20
CA THR A 211 5.97 22.16 -3.69
C THR A 211 7.03 21.67 -2.69
N LEU A 212 6.92 20.44 -2.18
CA LEU A 212 7.81 19.95 -1.12
C LEU A 212 9.22 19.61 -1.59
N SER A 213 9.35 19.23 -2.87
CA SER A 213 10.62 18.80 -3.46
C SER A 213 10.53 18.81 -4.99
N LYS A 214 11.67 18.73 -5.69
CA LYS A 214 11.72 18.75 -7.15
C LYS A 214 11.35 17.38 -7.72
N ASN A 215 12.07 16.33 -7.31
CA ASN A 215 11.88 14.96 -7.80
C ASN A 215 10.94 14.16 -6.90
N LYS A 216 9.98 13.42 -7.48
CA LYS A 216 8.98 12.62 -6.74
C LYS A 216 9.14 11.15 -7.06
N LEU A 217 9.66 10.39 -6.11
CA LEU A 217 9.82 8.94 -6.22
C LEU A 217 8.63 8.22 -5.59
N PHE A 218 7.82 7.52 -6.39
CA PHE A 218 6.71 6.69 -5.91
C PHE A 218 7.15 5.23 -5.82
N LEU A 219 6.80 4.52 -4.75
CA LEU A 219 7.14 3.10 -4.60
C LEU A 219 6.12 2.19 -5.31
N LEU A 220 6.57 1.28 -6.17
CA LEU A 220 5.71 0.61 -7.16
C LEU A 220 4.56 -0.24 -6.63
N SER A 221 4.67 -0.83 -5.45
CA SER A 221 3.66 -1.73 -4.87
C SER A 221 2.22 -1.16 -4.90
N ALA A 222 2.07 0.15 -4.69
CA ALA A 222 0.82 0.89 -4.89
C ALA A 222 1.02 2.22 -5.65
N GLY A 223 2.24 2.53 -6.06
CA GLY A 223 2.68 3.87 -6.46
C GLY A 223 2.26 4.29 -7.85
N LEU A 224 2.10 3.38 -8.82
CA LEU A 224 1.78 3.78 -10.20
C LEU A 224 0.42 4.52 -10.29
N PRO A 225 -0.70 3.99 -9.75
CA PRO A 225 -1.96 4.74 -9.75
C PRO A 225 -1.88 6.08 -9.01
N LEU A 226 -1.07 6.19 -7.95
CA LEU A 226 -0.85 7.43 -7.20
C LEU A 226 -0.10 8.46 -8.03
N ALA A 227 1.00 8.04 -8.64
CA ALA A 227 1.83 8.87 -9.51
C ALA A 227 1.05 9.39 -10.71
N LEU A 228 0.20 8.56 -11.33
CA LEU A 228 -0.65 8.97 -12.44
C LEU A 228 -1.74 9.96 -12.00
N GLY A 229 -2.33 9.77 -10.82
CA GLY A 229 -3.26 10.75 -10.23
C GLY A 229 -2.59 12.10 -9.96
N TYR A 230 -1.39 12.05 -9.38
CA TYR A 230 -0.54 13.23 -9.17
C TYR A 230 -0.18 13.94 -10.48
N LEU A 231 0.28 13.20 -11.50
CA LEU A 231 0.62 13.75 -12.81
C LEU A 231 -0.59 14.41 -13.47
N ALA A 232 -1.74 13.73 -13.46
CA ALA A 232 -2.96 14.23 -14.07
C ALA A 232 -3.46 15.52 -13.40
N ALA A 233 -3.29 15.66 -12.08
CA ALA A 233 -3.68 16.84 -11.33
C ALA A 233 -2.68 18.01 -11.49
N THR A 234 -1.38 17.71 -11.53
CA THR A 234 -0.34 18.74 -11.35
C THR A 234 0.47 19.08 -12.60
N GLY A 235 0.42 18.23 -13.62
CA GLY A 235 1.26 18.31 -14.83
C GLY A 235 2.75 18.16 -14.56
N ASP A 236 3.15 17.72 -13.36
CA ASP A 236 4.57 17.58 -13.01
C ASP A 236 5.14 16.23 -13.45
N GLU A 237 6.00 16.26 -14.48
CA GLU A 237 6.61 15.08 -15.07
C GLU A 237 7.88 14.59 -14.35
N LYS A 238 8.34 15.27 -13.28
CA LYS A 238 9.50 14.84 -12.46
C LYS A 238 9.12 13.71 -11.50
N ILE A 239 8.56 12.66 -12.07
CA ILE A 239 8.07 11.45 -11.41
C ILE A 239 9.03 10.31 -11.68
N PHE A 240 9.35 9.61 -10.61
CA PHE A 240 10.23 8.46 -10.61
C PHE A 240 9.58 7.30 -9.88
N PHE A 241 10.07 6.09 -10.15
CA PHE A 241 9.66 4.87 -9.49
C PHE A 241 10.86 4.06 -9.06
N SER A 242 10.71 3.40 -7.93
CA SER A 242 11.58 2.31 -7.51
C SER A 242 10.71 1.23 -6.88
N GLU A 243 11.29 0.05 -6.77
CA GLU A 243 10.64 -1.07 -6.12
C GLU A 243 11.24 -1.38 -4.76
N ILE A 244 10.36 -1.63 -3.79
CA ILE A 244 10.71 -2.11 -2.47
C ILE A 244 9.67 -3.17 -2.10
N HIS A 245 10.10 -4.42 -1.99
CA HIS A 245 9.23 -5.52 -1.61
C HIS A 245 9.36 -5.84 -0.12
N ARG A 246 8.25 -6.27 0.48
CA ARG A 246 8.22 -6.89 1.80
C ARG A 246 8.26 -8.41 1.65
N GLN A 247 8.55 -9.10 2.75
CA GLN A 247 8.39 -10.55 2.81
C GLN A 247 6.92 -10.91 2.47
N ASN A 248 6.73 -11.91 1.62
CA ASN A 248 5.43 -12.42 1.17
C ASN A 248 4.58 -11.45 0.32
N ASP A 249 5.21 -10.55 -0.43
CA ASP A 249 4.51 -9.72 -1.40
C ASP A 249 4.00 -10.59 -2.57
N ALA A 250 2.68 -10.65 -2.76
CA ALA A 250 2.07 -11.45 -3.82
C ALA A 250 2.45 -10.98 -5.23
N SER A 251 2.89 -9.73 -5.38
CA SER A 251 3.39 -9.23 -6.67
C SER A 251 4.69 -9.90 -7.12
N LEU A 252 5.39 -10.58 -6.21
CA LEU A 252 6.58 -11.38 -6.53
C LEU A 252 6.26 -12.60 -7.38
N LEU A 253 5.02 -13.10 -7.33
CA LEU A 253 4.61 -14.30 -8.08
C LEU A 253 4.63 -14.09 -9.59
N THR A 254 4.51 -12.86 -10.06
CA THR A 254 4.40 -12.55 -11.48
C THR A 254 5.72 -12.16 -12.14
N ARG A 255 6.86 -12.28 -11.44
CA ARG A 255 8.13 -11.70 -11.87
C ARG A 255 9.12 -12.72 -12.38
N ASP A 256 9.89 -12.30 -13.38
CA ASP A 256 11.09 -13.01 -13.83
C ASP A 256 12.36 -12.49 -13.15
N SER A 257 12.41 -11.20 -12.77
CA SER A 257 13.59 -10.57 -12.17
C SER A 257 13.28 -9.39 -11.26
N GLU A 258 14.26 -8.98 -10.44
CA GLU A 258 14.16 -7.83 -9.52
C GLU A 258 14.44 -6.51 -10.24
N PHE A 259 13.67 -5.46 -9.91
CA PHE A 259 13.95 -4.09 -10.35
C PHE A 259 14.60 -3.30 -9.22
N LEU A 260 15.94 -3.26 -9.22
CA LEU A 260 16.76 -2.64 -8.18
C LEU A 260 17.25 -1.22 -8.55
N ASP A 261 16.51 -0.53 -9.41
CA ASP A 261 16.89 0.79 -9.94
C ASP A 261 15.72 1.79 -9.89
N ILE A 262 15.92 2.98 -10.48
CA ILE A 262 14.98 4.08 -10.59
C ILE A 262 14.55 4.23 -12.05
N PHE A 263 13.25 4.35 -12.28
CA PHE A 263 12.67 4.69 -13.59
C PHE A 263 11.93 6.03 -13.53
N PRO A 264 12.01 6.90 -14.56
CA PRO A 264 12.98 6.83 -15.64
C PRO A 264 14.39 6.98 -15.08
N HIS A 265 15.40 6.53 -15.84
CA HIS A 265 16.77 6.71 -15.43
C HIS A 265 17.04 8.21 -15.19
N SER A 266 17.52 8.54 -14.00
CA SER A 266 17.88 9.90 -13.64
C SER A 266 19.39 10.04 -13.74
N GLU A 267 19.86 11.11 -14.39
CA GLU A 267 21.20 11.58 -14.15
C GLU A 267 21.35 11.94 -12.66
N ILE A 268 22.52 11.67 -12.08
CA ILE A 268 22.82 12.03 -10.71
C ILE A 268 22.81 13.56 -10.63
N THR A 269 21.83 14.10 -9.91
CA THR A 269 21.68 15.54 -9.69
C THR A 269 21.59 15.82 -8.18
N ASN A 270 22.10 16.97 -7.74
CA ASN A 270 21.99 17.44 -6.36
C ASN A 270 20.59 18.00 -6.04
N GLU A 271 19.60 17.69 -6.86
CA GLU A 271 18.24 18.16 -6.71
C GLU A 271 17.53 17.41 -5.59
N PRO A 272 16.63 18.06 -4.84
CA PRO A 272 15.96 17.42 -3.73
C PRO A 272 14.97 16.35 -4.21
N TRP A 273 14.83 15.29 -3.41
CA TRP A 273 13.96 14.14 -3.65
C TRP A 273 12.89 14.01 -2.57
N LEU A 274 11.69 13.64 -2.99
CA LEU A 274 10.59 13.24 -2.11
C LEU A 274 10.20 11.81 -2.42
N ILE A 275 10.35 10.92 -1.44
CA ILE A 275 9.92 9.52 -1.54
C ILE A 275 8.50 9.40 -1.00
N ILE A 276 7.60 8.87 -1.79
CA ILE A 276 6.15 8.83 -1.53
C ILE A 276 5.68 7.38 -1.53
N ASP A 277 5.02 6.97 -0.45
CA ASP A 277 4.41 5.64 -0.33
C ASP A 277 3.22 5.64 0.62
N LYS A 278 2.32 4.66 0.48
CA LYS A 278 1.32 4.35 1.51
C LYS A 278 1.99 3.72 2.72
N SER A 279 1.82 4.31 3.89
CA SER A 279 2.62 3.93 5.07
C SER A 279 1.84 3.14 6.12
N TYR A 280 2.05 1.83 6.17
CA TYR A 280 1.50 0.99 7.25
C TYR A 280 2.39 1.01 8.49
N THR A 281 3.69 0.75 8.30
CA THR A 281 4.71 0.71 9.36
C THR A 281 5.86 1.70 9.16
N GLY A 282 5.97 2.32 7.97
CA GLY A 282 7.10 3.16 7.57
C GLY A 282 8.34 2.41 7.05
N GLY A 283 8.33 1.07 7.09
CA GLY A 283 9.49 0.25 6.71
C GLY A 283 9.92 0.45 5.25
N SER A 284 8.97 0.51 4.32
CA SER A 284 9.23 0.69 2.88
C SER A 284 9.86 2.06 2.57
N LEU A 285 9.33 3.13 3.16
CA LEU A 285 9.89 4.48 3.03
C LEU A 285 11.34 4.55 3.53
N ARG A 286 11.63 3.94 4.67
CA ARG A 286 12.99 3.92 5.23
C ARG A 286 13.97 3.15 4.34
N GLN A 287 13.55 1.99 3.84
CA GLN A 287 14.36 1.18 2.93
C GLN A 287 14.63 1.94 1.62
N ALA A 288 13.60 2.56 1.04
CA ALA A 288 13.74 3.40 -0.15
C ALA A 288 14.71 4.57 0.08
N ALA A 289 14.56 5.31 1.19
CA ALA A 289 15.46 6.43 1.50
C ALA A 289 16.93 5.98 1.59
N ASN A 290 17.20 4.85 2.23
CA ASN A 290 18.56 4.30 2.31
C ASN A 290 19.08 3.84 0.95
N MET A 291 18.24 3.23 0.12
CA MET A 291 18.60 2.81 -1.24
C MET A 291 18.93 4.03 -2.12
N ILE A 292 18.12 5.08 -2.06
CA ILE A 292 18.36 6.31 -2.83
C ILE A 292 19.62 7.03 -2.35
N ARG A 293 19.87 7.12 -1.04
CA ARG A 293 21.14 7.66 -0.49
C ARG A 293 22.36 6.88 -0.97
N LYS A 294 22.28 5.55 -1.02
CA LYS A 294 23.37 4.73 -1.56
C LYS A 294 23.63 4.99 -3.04
N LYS A 295 22.59 5.32 -3.81
CA LYS A 295 22.70 5.56 -5.26
C LYS A 295 23.15 6.99 -5.59
N LEU A 296 22.64 8.00 -4.88
CA LEU A 296 22.87 9.41 -5.17
C LEU A 296 23.95 10.06 -4.28
N GLY A 297 24.37 9.40 -3.20
CA GLY A 297 25.25 9.94 -2.18
C GLY A 297 24.51 10.26 -0.88
N TYR A 298 25.20 10.13 0.25
CA TYR A 298 24.62 10.33 1.59
C TYR A 298 24.24 11.79 1.89
N ASP A 299 24.84 12.74 1.17
CA ASP A 299 24.56 14.19 1.30
C ASP A 299 23.34 14.64 0.46
N ALA A 300 22.71 13.75 -0.30
CA ALA A 300 21.53 14.07 -1.08
C ALA A 300 20.34 14.48 -0.19
N ASP A 301 19.67 15.59 -0.53
CA ASP A 301 18.44 16.03 0.15
C ASP A 301 17.29 15.08 -0.18
N ILE A 302 17.03 14.14 0.71
CA ILE A 302 15.99 13.12 0.58
C ILE A 302 15.01 13.25 1.73
N LYS A 303 13.79 13.62 1.37
CA LYS A 303 12.64 13.69 2.25
C LYS A 303 11.67 12.54 1.96
N THR A 304 10.85 12.23 2.94
CA THR A 304 9.88 11.15 2.89
C THR A 304 8.47 11.67 3.17
N LEU A 305 7.50 11.15 2.44
CA LEU A 305 6.10 11.47 2.59
C LEU A 305 5.28 10.18 2.77
N ALA A 306 4.68 10.05 3.95
CA ALA A 306 3.75 8.98 4.26
C ALA A 306 2.34 9.35 3.81
N LEU A 307 1.83 8.67 2.79
CA LEU A 307 0.41 8.74 2.43
C LEU A 307 -0.38 7.84 3.38
N PHE A 308 -1.40 8.42 4.01
CA PHE A 308 -2.41 7.72 4.78
C PHE A 308 -1.81 6.79 5.85
N PRO A 309 -0.96 7.31 6.77
CA PRO A 309 -0.28 6.47 7.74
C PRO A 309 -1.26 5.72 8.63
N LYS A 310 -0.99 4.42 8.86
CA LYS A 310 -1.88 3.52 9.63
C LYS A 310 -1.49 3.34 11.09
N THR A 311 -0.22 3.57 11.40
CA THR A 311 0.32 3.53 12.76
C THR A 311 0.91 4.86 13.15
N PHE A 312 0.97 5.14 14.45
CA PHE A 312 1.73 6.29 14.96
C PHE A 312 3.21 6.21 14.53
N SER A 313 3.80 5.02 14.54
CA SER A 313 5.17 4.80 14.05
C SER A 313 5.32 5.17 12.58
N ALA A 314 4.36 4.81 11.72
CA ALA A 314 4.38 5.18 10.31
C ALA A 314 4.32 6.70 10.11
N PHE A 315 3.45 7.39 10.88
CA PHE A 315 3.37 8.85 10.87
C PHE A 315 4.72 9.48 11.30
N MET A 316 5.27 9.03 12.43
CA MET A 316 6.51 9.57 13.00
C MET A 316 7.77 9.24 12.19
N SER A 317 7.70 8.26 11.29
CA SER A 317 8.86 7.80 10.51
C SER A 317 9.13 8.61 9.24
N ALA A 318 8.25 9.55 8.90
CA ALA A 318 8.34 10.35 7.69
C ALA A 318 8.58 11.83 8.01
N ASP A 319 9.10 12.58 7.05
CA ASP A 319 9.26 14.04 7.17
C ASP A 319 7.91 14.75 7.00
N TYR A 320 7.09 14.24 6.08
CA TYR A 320 5.74 14.71 5.81
C TYR A 320 4.73 13.55 5.86
N ALA A 321 3.47 13.89 6.15
CA ALA A 321 2.38 12.94 6.11
C ALA A 321 1.12 13.56 5.52
N VAL A 322 0.40 12.79 4.70
CA VAL A 322 -0.97 13.13 4.30
C VAL A 322 -1.93 12.29 5.12
N TYR A 323 -2.78 12.95 5.91
CA TYR A 323 -3.74 12.28 6.79
C TYR A 323 -5.07 13.03 6.77
N GLY A 324 -6.18 12.34 6.50
CA GLY A 324 -7.51 12.95 6.44
C GLY A 324 -7.59 14.10 5.43
N GLY A 325 -6.89 14.01 4.29
CA GLY A 325 -6.84 15.07 3.27
C GLY A 325 -6.03 16.32 3.66
N LYS A 326 -5.30 16.28 4.77
CA LYS A 326 -4.42 17.37 5.27
C LYS A 326 -2.94 17.00 5.09
N LEU A 327 -2.08 17.99 4.86
CA LEU A 327 -0.62 17.81 4.78
C LEU A 327 0.02 18.26 6.08
N PHE A 328 0.84 17.40 6.68
CA PHE A 328 1.55 17.67 7.92
C PHE A 328 3.05 17.57 7.69
N GLU A 329 3.79 18.54 8.22
CA GLU A 329 5.22 18.42 8.45
C GLU A 329 5.42 17.80 9.83
N VAL A 330 5.80 16.53 9.87
CA VAL A 330 5.64 15.65 11.04
C VAL A 330 6.32 16.22 12.28
N ARG A 331 7.52 16.80 12.13
CA ARG A 331 8.28 17.39 13.25
C ARG A 331 7.55 18.51 13.99
N LEU A 332 6.62 19.22 13.33
CA LEU A 332 5.87 20.33 13.95
C LEU A 332 4.75 19.83 14.89
N TYR A 333 4.26 18.62 14.67
CA TYR A 333 3.12 18.04 15.39
C TYR A 333 3.54 16.94 16.36
N ALA A 334 4.65 16.25 16.07
CA ALA A 334 5.18 15.10 16.81
C ALA A 334 5.12 15.22 18.34
N SER A 335 5.53 16.38 18.89
CA SER A 335 5.62 16.59 20.34
C SER A 335 4.27 16.80 21.05
N ARG A 336 3.21 17.08 20.30
CA ARG A 336 1.87 17.40 20.85
C ARG A 336 0.91 16.21 20.77
N LEU A 337 1.24 15.21 19.98
CA LEU A 337 0.40 14.05 19.75
C LEU A 337 0.54 13.03 20.87
N ASN A 338 -0.60 12.55 21.36
CA ASN A 338 -0.66 11.41 22.26
C ASN A 338 -0.67 10.12 21.44
N ARG A 339 0.18 9.16 21.78
CA ARG A 339 0.34 7.90 21.04
C ARG A 339 -0.95 7.08 20.90
N GLU A 340 -1.87 7.15 21.87
CA GLU A 340 -3.12 6.40 21.86
C GLU A 340 -4.21 7.09 21.05
N THR A 341 -4.26 8.42 21.06
CA THR A 341 -5.33 9.22 20.45
C THR A 341 -4.89 10.06 19.25
N TRP A 342 -3.65 9.89 18.78
CA TRP A 342 -3.05 10.65 17.66
C TRP A 342 -3.96 10.70 16.41
N HIS A 343 -4.64 9.60 16.11
CA HIS A 343 -5.47 9.42 14.92
C HIS A 343 -6.68 10.37 14.90
N THR A 344 -7.33 10.60 16.04
CA THR A 344 -8.41 11.60 16.15
C THR A 344 -7.87 13.01 16.36
N GLN A 345 -6.73 13.17 17.05
CA GLN A 345 -6.09 14.48 17.22
C GLN A 345 -5.69 15.09 15.88
N LEU A 346 -5.07 14.32 14.99
CA LEU A 346 -4.69 14.81 13.65
C LEU A 346 -5.88 15.25 12.79
N ILE A 347 -7.07 14.67 12.99
CA ILE A 347 -8.28 15.16 12.31
C ILE A 347 -8.61 16.58 12.78
N ALA A 348 -8.40 16.92 14.05
CA ALA A 348 -8.69 18.24 14.61
C ALA A 348 -7.57 19.28 14.37
N GLU A 349 -6.36 18.85 14.04
CA GLU A 349 -5.22 19.74 13.81
C GLU A 349 -5.36 20.59 12.54
N ASN A 350 -4.85 21.81 12.58
CA ASN A 350 -4.65 22.60 11.37
C ASN A 350 -3.46 22.04 10.58
N SER A 351 -3.50 22.12 9.26
CA SER A 351 -2.46 21.61 8.38
C SER A 351 -1.72 22.74 7.68
N ILE A 352 -0.53 22.46 7.17
CA ILE A 352 0.16 23.37 6.23
C ILE A 352 -0.50 23.32 4.86
#